data_AF-A0A832UWT6-F1
#
_entry.id   AF-A0A832UWT6-F1
#
_cell.length_a   1.000
_cell.length_b   1.000
_cell.length_c   1.000
_cell.angle_alpha   90.00
_cell.angle_beta   90.00
_cell.angle_gamma   90.00
#
_symmetry.space_group_name_H-M   'P 1'
#
loop_
_entity.id
_entity.type
_entity.pdbx_description
1 polymer ?
#
loop_
_entity_poly.entity_id
_entity_poly.type
_entity_poly.pdbx_seq_one_letter_code
_entity_poly.pdbx_strand_id
1 'polypeptide(L)'
;MAIETLWNFNLFEILNQTVSFVLFGTRYKFVLWQFSVLVGFGTFLISRLLNRRVPRILFWSLGSLFPRILITAPIIEEVIFRLILITFLFSITNSVIIAIFVSAFLWGVSHIIYGSHRVLDTFLHGLLLGLIFVNFGIVATIIIHMTHNFLDILTGG
;
A
#
# COMPACT_ATOMS: atom_id res chain seq x y z
N MET A 1 50.10 -1.52 -7.84
CA MET A 1 49.27 -0.31 -7.67
C MET A 1 47.91 -0.54 -8.34
N ALA A 2 47.13 -1.54 -7.88
CA ALA A 2 45.88 -1.93 -8.55
C ALA A 2 44.91 -2.72 -7.62
N ILE A 3 44.94 -2.47 -6.31
CA ILE A 3 44.03 -3.13 -5.34
C ILE A 3 43.17 -2.11 -4.58
N GLU A 4 43.54 -0.82 -4.55
CA GLU A 4 42.81 0.20 -3.78
C GLU A 4 41.60 0.82 -4.49
N THR A 5 41.31 0.45 -5.73
CA THR A 5 40.20 1.05 -6.52
C THR A 5 38.86 0.33 -6.40
N LEU A 6 38.74 -0.74 -5.61
CA LEU A 6 37.51 -1.57 -5.60
C LEU A 6 36.52 -1.29 -4.46
N TRP A 7 36.83 -0.42 -3.48
CA TRP A 7 36.00 -0.30 -2.27
C TRP A 7 35.81 1.12 -1.72
N ASN A 8 35.82 2.16 -2.56
CA ASN A 8 35.36 3.50 -2.15
C ASN A 8 33.85 3.65 -2.34
N PHE A 9 33.07 2.87 -1.59
CA PHE A 9 31.64 3.13 -1.50
C PHE A 9 31.38 4.19 -0.43
N ASN A 10 30.81 5.32 -0.84
CA ASN A 10 30.34 6.32 0.09
C ASN A 10 29.07 5.78 0.78
N LEU A 11 29.14 5.52 2.09
CA LEU A 11 28.00 5.05 2.89
C LEU A 11 26.76 5.93 2.68
N PHE A 12 26.95 7.24 2.52
CA PHE A 12 25.86 8.18 2.24
C PHE A 12 25.18 7.90 0.90
N GLU A 13 25.95 7.54 -0.12
CA GLU A 13 25.42 7.23 -1.45
C GLU A 13 24.63 5.92 -1.44
N ILE A 14 25.14 4.88 -0.77
CA ILE A 14 24.42 3.61 -0.58
C ILE A 14 23.12 3.84 0.19
N LEU A 15 23.16 4.62 1.29
CA LEU A 15 21.97 4.95 2.07
C LEU A 15 20.96 5.72 1.21
N ASN A 16 21.41 6.70 0.45
CA ASN A 16 20.54 7.53 -0.39
C ASN A 16 19.89 6.71 -1.51
N GLN A 17 20.63 5.80 -2.14
CA GLN A 17 20.09 4.88 -3.14
C GLN A 17 19.10 3.88 -2.52
N THR A 18 19.40 3.33 -1.34
CA THR A 18 18.52 2.40 -0.64
C THR A 18 17.21 3.08 -0.23
N VAL A 19 17.28 4.26 0.37
CA VAL A 19 16.10 5.04 0.75
C VAL A 19 15.29 5.41 -0.49
N SER A 20 15.94 5.89 -1.54
CA SER A 20 15.25 6.21 -2.80
C SER A 20 14.56 5.00 -3.39
N PHE A 21 15.19 3.83 -3.38
CA PHE A 21 14.60 2.59 -3.85
C PHE A 21 13.41 2.14 -2.99
N VAL A 22 13.50 2.23 -1.67
CA VAL A 22 12.40 1.87 -0.76
C VAL A 22 11.21 2.81 -0.93
N LEU A 23 11.47 4.11 -1.03
CA LEU A 23 10.43 5.12 -1.18
C LEU A 23 9.77 5.07 -2.55
N PHE A 24 10.58 4.88 -3.59
CA PHE A 24 10.20 5.19 -4.97
C PHE A 24 10.33 4.03 -5.95
N GLY A 25 10.73 2.86 -5.47
CA GLY A 25 10.93 1.65 -6.27
C GLY A 25 12.07 1.77 -7.29
N THR A 26 12.05 0.88 -8.29
CA THR A 26 13.03 0.89 -9.40
C THR A 26 12.77 1.99 -10.44
N ARG A 27 11.60 2.64 -10.41
CA ARG A 27 11.11 3.51 -11.51
C ARG A 27 10.31 4.69 -10.96
N TYR A 28 10.98 5.76 -10.56
CA TYR A 28 10.30 6.99 -10.14
C TYR A 28 10.24 8.04 -11.24
N LYS A 29 9.02 8.46 -11.63
CA LYS A 29 8.76 9.57 -12.56
C LYS A 29 7.46 10.26 -12.15
N PHE A 30 7.31 11.55 -12.47
CA PHE A 30 6.07 12.33 -12.26
C PHE A 30 4.80 11.62 -12.77
N VAL A 31 4.92 10.84 -13.86
CA VAL A 31 3.86 9.98 -14.42
C VAL A 31 3.27 8.99 -13.40
N LEU A 32 4.06 8.59 -12.40
CA LEU A 32 3.66 7.61 -11.41
C LEU A 32 2.62 8.14 -10.40
N TRP A 33 2.59 9.45 -10.15
CA TRP A 33 1.58 10.08 -9.29
C TRP A 33 0.20 9.99 -9.94
N GLN A 34 0.10 10.36 -11.22
CA GLN A 34 -1.14 10.25 -11.99
C GLN A 34 -1.59 8.79 -12.09
N PHE A 35 -0.66 7.87 -12.36
CA PHE A 35 -0.94 6.44 -12.36
C PHE A 35 -1.48 5.96 -11.01
N SER A 36 -0.87 6.36 -9.89
CA SER A 36 -1.29 5.96 -8.54
C SER A 36 -2.71 6.45 -8.22
N VAL A 37 -3.05 7.68 -8.60
CA VAL A 37 -4.42 8.20 -8.44
C VAL A 37 -5.42 7.40 -9.29
N LEU A 38 -5.07 7.08 -10.55
CA LEU A 38 -5.94 6.28 -11.43
C LEU A 38 -6.15 4.86 -10.89
N VAL A 39 -5.11 4.22 -10.37
CA VAL A 39 -5.22 2.90 -9.73
C VAL A 39 -6.05 2.99 -8.45
N GLY A 40 -5.87 4.04 -7.65
CA GLY A 40 -6.71 4.33 -6.48
C GLY A 40 -8.19 4.41 -6.82
N PHE A 41 -8.53 5.14 -7.89
CA PHE A 41 -9.89 5.20 -8.42
C PHE A 41 -10.40 3.81 -8.87
N GLY A 42 -9.57 3.04 -9.57
CA GLY A 42 -9.90 1.68 -10.00
C GLY A 42 -10.21 0.72 -8.84
N THR A 43 -9.40 0.75 -7.78
CA THR A 43 -9.63 -0.07 -6.57
C THR A 43 -10.92 0.30 -5.86
N PHE A 44 -11.23 1.60 -5.79
CA PHE A 44 -12.50 2.09 -5.26
C PHE A 44 -13.67 1.52 -6.06
N LEU A 45 -13.63 1.57 -7.39
CA LEU A 45 -14.67 1.00 -8.23
C LEU A 45 -14.84 -0.50 -7.99
N ILE A 46 -13.75 -1.27 -7.89
CA ILE A 46 -13.80 -2.70 -7.60
C ILE A 46 -14.47 -2.95 -6.24
N SER A 47 -14.07 -2.24 -5.18
CA SER A 47 -14.72 -2.37 -3.86
C SER A 47 -16.21 -1.99 -3.95
N ARG A 48 -16.56 -0.97 -4.73
CA ARG A 48 -17.97 -0.58 -4.94
C ARG A 48 -18.78 -1.68 -5.64
N LEU A 49 -18.18 -2.42 -6.56
CA LEU A 49 -18.82 -3.55 -7.26
C LEU A 49 -19.00 -4.76 -6.32
N LEU A 50 -18.00 -5.06 -5.50
CA LEU A 50 -18.04 -6.19 -4.56
C LEU A 50 -19.01 -5.94 -3.40
N ASN A 51 -19.11 -4.70 -2.93
CA ASN A 51 -19.86 -4.33 -1.73
C ASN A 51 -21.19 -3.59 -2.03
N ARG A 52 -21.82 -3.87 -3.19
CA ARG A 52 -23.03 -3.18 -3.69
C ARG A 52 -24.26 -3.19 -2.75
N ARG A 53 -24.32 -4.13 -1.79
CA ARG A 53 -25.56 -4.47 -1.06
C ARG A 53 -25.55 -4.17 0.43
N VAL A 54 -24.50 -3.54 0.95
CA VAL A 54 -24.42 -3.22 2.38
C VAL A 54 -24.92 -1.80 2.58
N PRO A 55 -26.05 -1.58 3.29
CA PRO A 55 -26.49 -0.23 3.64
C PRO A 55 -25.42 0.40 4.50
N ARG A 56 -24.81 1.43 3.95
CA ARG A 56 -23.64 2.07 4.49
C ARG A 56 -24.11 3.16 5.42
N ILE A 57 -24.12 2.84 6.71
CA ILE A 57 -24.58 3.75 7.75
C ILE A 57 -23.69 5.00 7.68
N LEU A 58 -24.32 6.16 7.50
CA LEU A 58 -23.76 7.51 7.44
C LEU A 58 -23.12 7.94 8.79
N PHE A 59 -22.25 7.12 9.38
CA PHE A 59 -21.75 7.31 10.74
C PHE A 59 -20.36 7.96 10.81
N TRP A 60 -19.73 8.23 9.67
CA TRP A 60 -18.37 8.78 9.61
C TRP A 60 -18.30 10.18 9.01
N SER A 61 -19.43 10.75 8.58
CA SER A 61 -19.43 12.14 8.14
C SER A 61 -19.44 13.05 9.37
N LEU A 62 -18.51 14.01 9.36
CA LEU A 62 -18.49 15.23 10.19
C LEU A 62 -17.75 15.13 11.54
N GLY A 63 -16.42 14.92 11.51
CA GLY A 63 -15.58 15.12 12.70
C GLY A 63 -14.08 14.82 12.53
N SER A 64 -13.35 14.83 13.65
CA SER A 64 -11.88 14.65 13.80
C SER A 64 -11.30 13.31 13.31
N LEU A 65 -12.16 12.40 12.84
CA LEU A 65 -11.80 11.09 12.31
C LEU A 65 -11.43 11.11 10.82
N PHE A 66 -11.86 12.15 10.08
CA PHE A 66 -11.57 12.31 8.66
C PHE A 66 -10.07 12.24 8.31
N PRO A 67 -9.18 13.06 8.92
CA PRO A 67 -7.75 12.98 8.62
C PRO A 67 -7.11 11.67 9.09
N ARG A 68 -7.65 11.04 10.14
CA ARG A 68 -7.13 9.77 10.66
C ARG A 68 -7.35 8.63 9.67
N ILE A 69 -8.56 8.52 9.10
CA ILE A 69 -8.91 7.46 8.15
C ILE A 69 -8.33 7.75 6.76
N LEU A 70 -8.23 9.03 6.37
CA LEU A 70 -7.75 9.41 5.05
C LEU A 70 -6.22 9.41 4.93
N ILE A 71 -5.50 9.82 5.98
CA ILE A 71 -4.05 10.07 5.90
C ILE A 71 -3.31 9.10 6.82
N THR A 72 -3.63 9.11 8.11
CA THR A 72 -2.85 8.38 9.11
C THR A 72 -2.97 6.86 8.95
N ALA A 73 -4.19 6.35 8.78
CA ALA A 73 -4.45 4.92 8.63
C ALA A 73 -3.77 4.33 7.38
N PRO A 74 -3.93 4.90 6.16
CA PRO A 74 -3.21 4.42 4.98
C PRO A 74 -1.70 4.37 5.16
N ILE A 75 -1.09 5.42 5.73
CA ILE A 75 0.36 5.43 5.96
C ILE A 75 0.77 4.28 6.89
N ILE A 76 0.10 4.13 8.03
CA ILE A 76 0.43 3.10 9.02
C ILE A 76 0.22 1.70 8.44
N GLU A 77 -0.91 1.47 7.76
CA GLU A 77 -1.23 0.17 7.17
C GLU A 77 -0.27 -0.18 6.03
N GLU A 78 0.10 0.76 5.17
CA GLU A 78 1.10 0.51 4.14
C GLU A 78 2.48 0.22 4.77
N VAL A 79 2.91 0.97 5.78
CA VAL A 79 4.18 0.70 6.47
C VAL A 79 4.19 -0.68 7.13
N ILE A 80 3.15 -1.05 7.86
CA ILE A 80 3.08 -2.34 8.55
C ILE A 80 3.01 -3.49 7.54
N PHE A 81 2.03 -3.46 6.64
CA PHE A 81 1.77 -4.62 5.79
C PHE A 81 2.72 -4.71 4.60
N ARG A 82 3.21 -3.58 4.05
CA ARG A 82 4.03 -3.60 2.84
C ARG A 82 5.49 -3.46 3.22
N LEU A 83 5.86 -2.37 3.89
CA LEU A 83 7.27 -2.14 4.19
C LEU A 83 7.83 -3.16 5.19
N ILE A 84 7.14 -3.43 6.30
CA ILE A 84 7.63 -4.33 7.34
C ILE A 84 7.31 -5.78 6.99
N LEU A 85 6.03 -6.12 6.81
CA LEU A 85 5.60 -7.51 6.73
C LEU A 85 6.01 -8.20 5.42
N ILE A 86 5.89 -7.57 4.24
CA ILE A 86 6.38 -8.20 2.99
C ILE A 86 7.90 -8.39 3.06
N THR A 87 8.65 -7.41 3.56
CA THR A 87 10.11 -7.53 3.70
C THR A 87 10.50 -8.66 4.65
N PHE A 88 9.83 -8.77 5.80
CA PHE A 88 10.04 -9.86 6.76
C PHE A 88 9.67 -11.23 6.17
N LEU A 89 8.51 -11.34 5.51
CA LEU A 89 8.09 -12.60 4.88
C LEU A 89 9.02 -12.99 3.74
N PHE A 90 9.53 -12.02 2.98
CA PHE A 90 10.50 -12.27 1.93
C PHE A 90 11.83 -12.77 2.51
N SER A 91 12.31 -12.21 3.63
CA SER A 91 13.58 -12.64 4.24
C SER A 91 13.55 -14.08 4.75
N ILE A 92 12.37 -14.59 5.16
CA ILE A 92 12.21 -15.98 5.62
C ILE A 92 11.85 -16.95 4.49
N THR A 93 11.09 -16.52 3.48
CA THR A 93 10.58 -17.42 2.41
C THR A 93 11.37 -17.35 1.12
N ASN A 94 12.16 -16.29 0.91
CA ASN A 94 12.78 -15.92 -0.37
C ASN A 94 11.79 -15.83 -1.56
N SER A 95 10.48 -15.72 -1.29
CA SER A 95 9.45 -15.68 -2.32
C SER A 95 8.59 -14.43 -2.18
N VAL A 96 8.74 -13.52 -3.14
CA VAL A 96 7.95 -12.29 -3.21
C VAL A 96 6.46 -12.58 -3.35
N ILE A 97 6.09 -13.63 -4.11
CA ILE A 97 4.70 -14.03 -4.31
C ILE A 97 4.08 -14.48 -2.98
N ILE A 98 4.77 -15.33 -2.21
CA ILE A 98 4.28 -15.78 -0.91
C ILE A 98 4.18 -14.60 0.06
N ALA A 99 5.19 -13.73 0.09
CA ALA A 99 5.18 -12.55 0.95
C ALA A 99 4.00 -11.61 0.67
N ILE A 100 3.72 -11.32 -0.61
CA ILE A 100 2.55 -10.52 -1.02
C ILE A 100 1.26 -11.20 -0.61
N PHE A 101 1.11 -12.49 -0.92
CA PHE A 101 -0.13 -13.22 -0.65
C PHE A 101 -0.46 -13.26 0.84
N VAL A 102 0.53 -13.64 1.68
CA VAL A 102 0.33 -13.76 3.13
C VAL A 102 0.10 -12.37 3.76
N SER A 103 0.83 -11.34 3.34
CA SER A 103 0.58 -9.97 3.80
C SER A 103 -0.84 -9.50 3.46
N ALA A 104 -1.27 -9.69 2.21
CA ALA A 104 -2.61 -9.34 1.77
C ALA A 104 -3.69 -10.11 2.53
N PHE A 105 -3.46 -11.40 2.78
CA PHE A 105 -4.38 -12.25 3.55
C PHE A 105 -4.55 -11.74 4.98
N LEU A 106 -3.44 -11.45 5.66
CA LEU A 106 -3.47 -10.92 7.03
C LEU A 106 -4.15 -9.54 7.09
N TRP A 107 -3.95 -8.68 6.09
CA TRP A 107 -4.62 -7.39 5.99
C TRP A 107 -6.14 -7.55 5.74
N GLY A 108 -6.54 -8.49 4.88
CA GLY A 108 -7.94 -8.82 4.67
C GLY A 108 -8.62 -9.33 5.94
N VAL A 109 -7.97 -10.26 6.66
CA VAL A 109 -8.49 -10.79 7.93
C VAL A 109 -8.60 -9.71 9.01
N SER A 110 -7.66 -8.76 9.09
CA SER A 110 -7.74 -7.66 10.07
C SER A 110 -8.97 -6.77 9.86
N HIS A 111 -9.59 -6.79 8.68
CA HIS A 111 -10.78 -6.02 8.33
C HIS A 111 -12.10 -6.75 8.58
N ILE A 112 -12.06 -7.99 9.10
CA ILE A 112 -13.29 -8.75 9.42
C ILE A 112 -14.19 -8.03 10.43
N ILE A 113 -13.61 -7.18 11.28
CA ILE A 113 -14.34 -6.35 12.25
C ILE A 113 -15.31 -5.36 11.59
N TYR A 114 -15.07 -5.01 10.32
CA TYR A 114 -15.94 -4.15 9.51
C TYR A 114 -16.96 -4.96 8.69
N GLY A 115 -17.01 -6.27 8.90
CA GLY A 115 -17.90 -7.22 8.26
C GLY A 115 -17.16 -8.25 7.40
N SER A 116 -17.62 -9.50 7.41
CA SER A 116 -17.01 -10.58 6.63
C SER A 116 -16.99 -10.33 5.12
N HIS A 117 -17.93 -9.55 4.61
CA HIS A 117 -17.96 -9.10 3.22
C HIS A 117 -16.74 -8.24 2.85
N ARG A 118 -16.15 -7.52 3.84
CA ARG A 118 -14.97 -6.67 3.62
C ARG A 118 -13.65 -7.45 3.50
N VAL A 119 -13.63 -8.69 3.98
CA VAL A 119 -12.40 -9.50 3.98
C VAL A 119 -11.92 -9.76 2.55
N LEU A 120 -12.84 -10.07 1.64
CA LEU A 120 -12.48 -10.42 0.26
C LEU A 120 -12.04 -9.19 -0.55
N ASP A 121 -12.74 -8.05 -0.47
CA ASP A 121 -12.28 -6.87 -1.21
C ASP A 121 -10.99 -6.29 -0.62
N THR A 122 -10.84 -6.26 0.71
CA THR A 122 -9.58 -5.85 1.32
C THR A 122 -8.43 -6.79 0.96
N PHE A 123 -8.65 -8.12 0.92
CA PHE A 123 -7.65 -9.07 0.47
C PHE A 123 -7.19 -8.80 -0.97
N LEU A 124 -8.14 -8.63 -1.90
CA LEU A 124 -7.83 -8.35 -3.30
C LEU A 124 -7.11 -7.00 -3.48
N HIS A 125 -7.54 -5.98 -2.72
CA HIS A 125 -6.86 -4.69 -2.67
C HIS A 125 -5.43 -4.85 -2.11
N GLY A 126 -5.24 -5.72 -1.12
CA GLY A 126 -3.95 -6.03 -0.51
C GLY A 126 -2.99 -6.66 -1.50
N LEU A 127 -3.46 -7.61 -2.30
CA LEU A 127 -2.67 -8.23 -3.37
C LEU A 127 -2.19 -7.19 -4.37
N LEU A 128 -3.08 -6.30 -4.82
CA LEU A 128 -2.72 -5.23 -5.75
C LEU A 128 -1.69 -4.28 -5.14
N LEU A 129 -1.91 -3.81 -3.91
CA LEU A 129 -0.98 -2.90 -3.24
C LEU A 129 0.38 -3.57 -2.97
N GLY A 130 0.41 -4.87 -2.65
CA GLY A 130 1.66 -5.63 -2.55
C GLY A 130 2.42 -5.70 -3.88
N LEU A 131 1.72 -5.92 -5.00
CA LEU A 131 2.31 -5.87 -6.33
C LEU A 131 2.83 -4.46 -6.68
N ILE A 132 2.09 -3.41 -6.32
CA ILE A 132 2.54 -2.03 -6.54
C ILE A 132 3.79 -1.74 -5.70
N PHE A 133 3.81 -2.12 -4.43
CA PHE A 133 4.94 -1.91 -3.52
C PHE A 133 6.25 -2.44 -4.09
N VAL A 134 6.25 -3.70 -4.55
CA VAL A 134 7.49 -4.34 -5.03
C VAL A 134 8.01 -3.76 -6.35
N ASN A 135 7.14 -3.12 -7.14
CA ASN A 135 7.53 -2.53 -8.42
C ASN A 135 7.83 -1.02 -8.34
N PHE A 136 7.11 -0.31 -7.48
CA PHE A 136 7.00 1.15 -7.49
C PHE A 136 7.26 1.82 -6.13
N GLY A 137 7.50 1.04 -5.07
CA GLY A 137 7.80 1.54 -3.74
C GLY A 137 6.57 1.93 -2.91
N ILE A 138 6.83 2.32 -1.67
CA ILE A 138 5.79 2.57 -0.66
C ILE A 138 4.98 3.86 -0.93
N VAL A 139 5.58 4.87 -1.57
CA VAL A 139 4.88 6.14 -1.82
C VAL A 139 3.70 5.92 -2.78
N ALA A 140 3.87 5.09 -3.79
CA ALA A 140 2.80 4.75 -4.73
C ALA A 140 1.62 4.05 -4.04
N THR A 141 1.90 3.09 -3.15
CA THR A 141 0.84 2.37 -2.43
C THR A 141 0.07 3.28 -1.49
N ILE A 142 0.77 4.18 -0.78
CA ILE A 142 0.14 5.18 0.09
C ILE A 142 -0.81 6.06 -0.72
N ILE A 143 -0.38 6.58 -1.88
CA ILE A 143 -1.23 7.45 -2.72
C ILE A 143 -2.47 6.70 -3.22
N ILE A 144 -2.31 5.45 -3.69
CA ILE A 144 -3.44 4.62 -4.14
C ILE A 144 -4.44 4.43 -2.99
N HIS A 145 -3.95 4.05 -1.81
CA HIS A 145 -4.79 3.78 -0.65
C HIS A 145 -5.49 5.04 -0.13
N MET A 146 -4.79 6.18 -0.04
CA MET A 146 -5.40 7.47 0.31
C MET A 146 -6.49 7.87 -0.70
N THR A 147 -6.23 7.67 -1.99
CA THR A 147 -7.21 7.97 -3.05
C THR A 147 -8.44 7.08 -2.92
N HIS A 148 -8.25 5.78 -2.66
CA HIS A 148 -9.35 4.85 -2.39
C HIS A 148 -10.21 5.31 -1.23
N ASN A 149 -9.59 5.59 -0.08
CA ASN A 149 -10.30 5.99 1.15
C ASN A 149 -11.01 7.34 0.95
N PHE A 150 -10.39 8.28 0.24
CA PHE A 150 -11.02 9.56 -0.09
C PHE A 150 -12.33 9.37 -0.84
N LEU A 151 -12.32 8.54 -1.88
CA LEU A 151 -13.49 8.28 -2.72
C LEU A 151 -14.57 7.50 -1.96
N ASP A 152 -14.17 6.53 -1.14
CA ASP A 152 -15.10 5.78 -0.29
C ASP A 152 -15.80 6.73 0.69
N ILE A 153 -15.05 7.57 1.41
CA ILE A 153 -15.60 8.58 2.33
C ILE A 153 -16.54 9.56 1.61
N LEU A 154 -16.12 10.11 0.46
CA LEU A 154 -16.91 11.07 -0.32
C LEU A 154 -18.25 10.48 -0.79
N THR A 155 -18.30 9.18 -1.06
CA THR A 155 -19.49 8.50 -1.59
C THR A 155 -20.35 7.84 -0.50
N GLY A 156 -20.06 8.13 0.77
CA GLY A 156 -20.82 7.61 1.91
C GLY A 156 -20.47 6.17 2.27
N GLY A 157 -19.19 5.82 2.13
CA GLY A 157 -18.38 4.86 2.92
C GLY A 157 -19.01 3.60 3.44
#